data_AF-A0AAU2UTD0-F1
#
_entry.id   AF-A0AAU2UTD0-F1
#
_cell.length_a   1.000
_cell.length_b   1.000
_cell.length_c   1.000
_cell.angle_alpha   90.00
_cell.angle_beta   90.00
_cell.angle_gamma   90.00
#
_symmetry.space_group_name_H-M   'P 1'
#
loop_
_entity.id
_entity.type
_entity.pdbx_description
1 polymer ?
#
loop_
_entity_poly.entity_id
_entity_poly.type
_entity_poly.pdbx_seq_one_letter_code
_entity_poly.pdbx_strand_id
1 'polypeptide(L)'
;MALLPYGTLPRRSRRQWLESMGARTTEQIIDRVARRWVQHGYADALHSAEGKGIGSAVGVAMALVRAGECPHLRCEDGRDIDTGADCRVCAERRADSRAAKKAAAAAGRNTGAVRQAPHRPGWWECSICHTPGKGQAPEDGECARCQDEAAAAAQQLADRWAQEAIALEAEQQAAADLSADLDRQAEEHAAAEAAERTAQQQADAEETKRIRDEIAAQFPELAAVSASGSSGLPPF
;
A
#
# COMPACT_ATOMS: atom_id res chain seq x y z
N MET A 1 -20.24 -25.65 -19.22
CA MET A 1 -19.14 -25.82 -18.23
C MET A 1 -17.85 -26.23 -18.93
N ALA A 2 -17.16 -25.28 -19.56
CA ALA A 2 -15.86 -25.53 -20.18
C ALA A 2 -14.97 -24.30 -19.96
N LEU A 3 -14.13 -24.33 -18.92
CA LEU A 3 -13.27 -23.22 -18.52
C LEU A 3 -11.88 -23.72 -18.07
N LEU A 4 -11.20 -24.54 -18.87
CA LEU A 4 -9.75 -24.67 -18.77
C LEU A 4 -9.14 -24.80 -20.18
N PRO A 5 -8.52 -23.73 -20.72
CA PRO A 5 -8.01 -23.69 -22.09
C PRO A 5 -6.68 -24.43 -22.30
N TYR A 6 -6.08 -25.02 -21.26
CA TYR A 6 -4.84 -25.78 -21.40
C TYR A 6 -4.87 -27.11 -20.62
N GLY A 7 -4.80 -28.20 -21.39
CA GLY A 7 -3.99 -29.38 -21.09
C GLY A 7 -4.35 -30.18 -19.83
N THR A 8 -5.04 -31.29 -20.06
CA THR A 8 -5.31 -32.40 -19.11
C THR A 8 -4.38 -32.49 -17.90
N LEU A 9 -4.96 -32.42 -16.70
CA LEU A 9 -4.30 -32.81 -15.44
C LEU A 9 -3.61 -34.17 -15.60
N PRO A 10 -2.33 -34.33 -15.17
CA PRO A 10 -1.64 -35.62 -15.25
C PRO A 10 -2.47 -36.71 -14.57
N ARG A 11 -2.84 -37.77 -15.31
CA ARG A 11 -3.79 -38.81 -14.84
C ARG A 11 -3.41 -39.41 -13.48
N ARG A 12 -2.11 -39.55 -13.20
CA ARG A 12 -1.59 -40.13 -11.94
C ARG A 12 -1.81 -39.25 -10.71
N SER A 13 -1.86 -37.92 -10.86
CA SER A 13 -2.04 -36.97 -9.75
C SER A 13 -3.37 -36.23 -9.77
N ARG A 14 -4.22 -36.49 -10.78
CA ARG A 14 -5.53 -35.83 -10.95
C ARG A 14 -6.44 -36.01 -9.74
N ARG A 15 -6.52 -37.21 -9.16
CA ARG A 15 -7.35 -37.50 -7.98
C ARG A 15 -6.88 -36.70 -6.76
N GLN A 16 -5.59 -36.76 -6.45
CA GLN A 16 -5.00 -36.02 -5.32
C GLN A 16 -5.12 -34.51 -5.50
N TRP A 17 -5.02 -34.02 -6.75
CA TRP A 17 -5.23 -32.61 -7.07
C TRP A 17 -6.69 -32.19 -6.85
N LEU A 18 -7.66 -32.97 -7.36
CA LEU A 18 -9.09 -32.71 -7.15
C LEU A 18 -9.49 -32.81 -5.68
N GLU A 19 -8.94 -33.77 -4.93
CA GLU A 19 -9.15 -33.91 -3.48
C GLU A 19 -8.53 -32.70 -2.72
N SER A 20 -7.35 -32.24 -3.11
CA SER A 20 -6.71 -31.07 -2.50
C SER A 20 -7.43 -29.74 -2.81
N MET A 21 -8.03 -29.63 -4.00
CA MET A 21 -8.80 -28.46 -4.43
C MET A 21 -10.21 -28.46 -3.84
N GLY A 22 -10.84 -29.64 -3.75
CA GLY A 22 -12.17 -29.81 -3.18
C GLY A 22 -12.24 -29.63 -1.66
N ALA A 23 -11.11 -29.76 -0.96
CA ALA A 23 -11.01 -29.54 0.48
C ALA A 23 -10.65 -28.10 0.87
N ARG A 24 -10.49 -27.18 -0.10
CA ARG A 24 -10.08 -25.78 0.12
C ARG A 24 -11.16 -24.82 -0.34
N THR A 25 -11.27 -23.69 0.35
CA THR A 25 -12.11 -22.59 -0.12
C THR A 25 -11.39 -21.80 -1.22
N THR A 26 -12.15 -21.00 -1.96
CA THR A 26 -11.61 -20.12 -3.01
C THR A 26 -10.60 -19.13 -2.43
N GLU A 27 -10.88 -18.58 -1.26
CA GLU A 27 -10.01 -17.64 -0.54
C GLU A 27 -8.68 -18.30 -0.18
N GLN A 28 -8.71 -19.55 0.30
CA GLN A 28 -7.49 -20.31 0.60
C GLN A 28 -6.63 -20.57 -0.64
N ILE A 29 -7.26 -20.72 -1.81
CA ILE A 29 -6.55 -20.88 -3.08
C ILE A 29 -5.93 -19.54 -3.52
N ILE A 30 -6.66 -18.43 -3.36
CA ILE A 30 -6.17 -17.08 -3.67
C ILE A 30 -4.95 -16.75 -2.79
N ASP A 31 -5.06 -16.96 -1.47
CA ASP A 31 -3.96 -16.71 -0.52
C ASP A 31 -2.72 -17.54 -0.82
N ARG A 32 -2.91 -18.80 -1.21
CA ARG A 32 -1.82 -19.67 -1.67
C ARG A 32 -1.11 -19.09 -2.89
N VAL A 33 -1.88 -18.69 -3.91
CA VAL A 33 -1.30 -18.11 -5.13
C VAL A 33 -0.58 -16.82 -4.80
N ALA A 34 -1.19 -15.91 -4.03
CA ALA A 34 -0.60 -14.63 -3.66
C ALA A 34 0.73 -14.80 -2.90
N ARG A 35 0.78 -15.67 -1.89
CA ARG A 35 2.02 -15.93 -1.13
C ARG A 35 3.12 -16.52 -2.00
N ARG A 36 2.81 -17.54 -2.81
CA ARG A 36 3.79 -18.18 -3.68
C ARG A 36 4.23 -17.27 -4.82
N TRP A 37 3.35 -16.39 -5.29
CA TRP A 37 3.68 -15.38 -6.29
C TRP A 37 4.82 -14.48 -5.81
N VAL A 38 4.73 -14.01 -4.57
CA VAL A 38 5.80 -13.21 -3.93
C VAL A 38 7.02 -14.08 -3.63
N GLN A 39 6.85 -15.27 -3.03
CA GLN A 39 7.96 -16.15 -2.64
C GLN A 39 8.83 -16.58 -3.84
N HIS A 40 8.23 -16.78 -5.01
CA HIS A 40 8.93 -17.16 -6.23
C HIS A 40 9.41 -15.95 -7.05
N GLY A 41 9.26 -14.72 -6.55
CA GLY A 41 9.72 -13.50 -7.22
C GLY A 41 8.91 -13.11 -8.45
N TYR A 42 7.69 -13.65 -8.62
CA TYR A 42 6.84 -13.29 -9.76
C TYR A 42 6.27 -11.88 -9.65
N ALA A 43 6.22 -11.30 -8.45
CA ALA A 43 5.89 -9.88 -8.28
C ALA A 43 6.92 -9.01 -9.01
N ASP A 44 8.20 -9.24 -8.75
CA ASP A 44 9.30 -8.49 -9.35
C ASP A 44 9.44 -8.79 -10.85
N ALA A 45 9.25 -10.06 -11.24
CA ALA A 45 9.31 -10.47 -12.65
C ALA A 45 8.15 -9.93 -13.51
N LEU A 46 7.02 -9.54 -12.91
CA LEU A 46 5.91 -8.87 -13.60
C LEU A 46 6.24 -7.40 -13.90
N HIS A 47 6.99 -6.74 -13.02
CA HIS A 47 7.29 -5.31 -13.09
C HIS A 47 8.67 -4.99 -13.68
N SER A 48 9.53 -6.00 -13.87
CA SER A 48 10.85 -5.81 -14.48
C SER A 48 10.75 -5.50 -15.98
N ALA A 49 11.26 -4.32 -16.38
CA ALA A 49 11.32 -3.87 -17.77
C ALA A 49 12.44 -4.53 -18.59
N GLU A 50 13.41 -5.19 -17.93
CA GLU A 50 14.64 -5.70 -18.54
C GLU A 50 14.66 -7.23 -18.74
N GLY A 51 13.62 -7.93 -18.31
CA GLY A 51 13.51 -9.40 -18.37
C GLY A 51 12.57 -9.93 -19.45
N LYS A 52 12.57 -11.26 -19.66
CA LYS A 52 11.62 -11.99 -20.54
C LYS A 52 10.14 -11.83 -20.08
N GLY A 53 9.91 -11.26 -18.90
CA GLY A 53 8.60 -11.05 -18.30
C GLY A 53 7.85 -12.35 -18.02
N ILE A 54 6.64 -12.22 -17.49
CA ILE A 54 5.73 -13.35 -17.34
C ILE A 54 4.91 -13.49 -18.63
N GLY A 55 5.17 -14.55 -19.39
CA GLY A 55 4.45 -14.80 -20.65
C GLY A 55 2.93 -15.04 -20.48
N SER A 56 2.47 -15.47 -19.30
CA SER A 56 1.05 -15.54 -18.93
C SER A 56 0.87 -15.60 -17.42
N ALA A 57 0.27 -14.56 -16.83
CA ALA A 57 -0.01 -14.52 -15.39
C ALA A 57 -0.95 -15.65 -14.95
N VAL A 58 -1.94 -15.97 -15.79
CA VAL A 58 -2.88 -17.08 -15.56
C VAL A 58 -2.13 -18.43 -15.58
N GLY A 59 -1.19 -18.63 -16.51
CA GLY A 59 -0.38 -19.85 -16.57
C GLY A 59 0.49 -20.04 -15.31
N VAL A 60 1.07 -18.97 -14.80
CA VAL A 60 1.84 -18.99 -13.54
C VAL A 60 0.93 -19.29 -12.36
N ALA A 61 -0.22 -18.61 -12.24
CA ALA A 61 -1.18 -18.88 -11.17
C ALA A 61 -1.63 -20.35 -11.16
N MET A 62 -1.92 -20.93 -12.31
CA MET A 62 -2.26 -22.36 -12.43
C MET A 62 -1.12 -23.28 -11.98
N ALA A 63 0.14 -22.93 -12.27
CA ALA A 63 1.30 -23.70 -11.80
C ALA A 63 1.47 -23.62 -10.28
N LEU A 64 1.21 -22.46 -9.68
CA LEU A 64 1.32 -22.23 -8.23
C LEU A 64 0.25 -22.96 -7.42
N VAL A 65 -0.93 -23.20 -8.01
CA VAL A 65 -2.00 -24.00 -7.39
C VAL A 65 -1.64 -25.48 -7.28
N ARG A 66 -0.70 -25.98 -8.08
CA ARG A 66 -0.30 -27.39 -8.06
C ARG A 66 0.16 -27.81 -6.66
N ALA A 67 -0.29 -28.98 -6.23
CA ALA A 67 0.13 -29.59 -4.97
C ALA A 67 1.67 -29.63 -4.92
N GLY A 68 2.23 -29.17 -3.79
CA GLY A 68 3.67 -29.22 -3.57
C GLY A 68 4.15 -30.66 -3.40
N GLU A 69 5.43 -30.83 -3.13
CA GLU A 69 6.04 -32.16 -2.99
C GLU A 69 5.51 -32.94 -1.76
N CYS A 70 4.84 -32.28 -0.82
CA CYS A 70 4.29 -32.91 0.38
C CYS A 70 3.01 -33.69 0.05
N PRO A 71 2.89 -34.97 0.44
CA PRO A 71 1.69 -35.77 0.19
C PRO A 71 0.52 -35.41 1.11
N HIS A 72 0.73 -34.58 2.14
CA HIS A 72 -0.30 -34.16 3.08
C HIS A 72 -1.26 -33.14 2.45
N LEU A 73 -2.55 -33.46 2.39
CA LEU A 73 -3.56 -32.70 1.66
C LEU A 73 -3.74 -31.27 2.18
N ARG A 74 -3.64 -31.07 3.50
CA ARG A 74 -3.76 -29.75 4.14
C ARG A 74 -2.44 -29.05 4.38
N CYS A 75 -1.34 -29.57 3.80
CA CYS A 75 -0.06 -28.91 3.88
C CYS A 75 0.03 -27.77 2.86
N GLU A 76 0.38 -26.60 3.36
CA GLU A 76 0.73 -25.42 2.59
C GLU A 76 2.18 -25.05 2.93
N ASP A 77 3.10 -25.38 2.02
CA ASP A 77 4.52 -25.02 2.10
C ASP A 77 5.22 -25.38 3.43
N GLY A 78 4.77 -26.49 4.03
CA GLY A 78 5.34 -26.99 5.29
C GLY A 78 4.57 -26.61 6.54
N ARG A 79 3.44 -25.91 6.43
CA ARG A 79 2.47 -25.71 7.53
C ARG A 79 1.14 -26.38 7.24
N ASP A 80 0.43 -26.76 8.28
CA ASP A 80 -0.94 -27.24 8.19
C ASP A 80 -1.92 -26.05 8.16
N ILE A 81 -2.86 -26.04 7.21
CA ILE A 81 -3.78 -24.92 6.98
C ILE A 81 -4.79 -24.74 8.12
N ASP A 82 -5.21 -25.84 8.76
CA ASP A 82 -6.26 -25.79 9.79
C ASP A 82 -5.70 -25.36 11.15
N THR A 83 -4.47 -25.77 11.44
CA THR A 83 -3.84 -25.55 12.75
C THR A 83 -2.77 -24.46 12.73
N GLY A 84 -2.27 -24.07 11.57
CA GLY A 84 -1.15 -23.14 11.41
C GLY A 84 0.21 -23.68 11.88
N ALA A 85 0.24 -24.91 12.43
CA ALA A 85 1.44 -25.55 12.93
C ALA A 85 2.31 -26.11 11.80
N ASP A 86 3.55 -26.48 12.12
CA ASP A 86 4.41 -27.18 11.18
C ASP A 86 3.77 -28.50 10.74
N CYS A 87 3.73 -28.73 9.43
CA CYS A 87 3.22 -29.96 8.86
C CYS A 87 4.08 -31.13 9.31
N ARG A 88 3.47 -32.05 10.07
CA ARG A 88 4.14 -33.25 10.61
C ARG A 88 4.83 -34.07 9.52
N VAL A 89 4.18 -34.27 8.37
CA VAL A 89 4.75 -35.03 7.24
C VAL A 89 5.99 -34.33 6.66
N CYS A 90 5.97 -33.00 6.58
CA CYS A 90 7.16 -32.24 6.18
C CYS A 90 8.27 -32.34 7.23
N ALA A 91 7.94 -32.31 8.52
CA ALA A 91 8.89 -32.46 9.61
C ALA A 91 9.55 -33.85 9.60
N GLU A 92 8.77 -34.91 9.45
CA GLU A 92 9.23 -36.30 9.30
C GLU A 92 10.15 -36.44 8.09
N ARG A 93 9.75 -35.98 6.89
CA ARG A 93 10.60 -36.01 5.69
C ARG A 93 11.91 -35.25 5.85
N ARG A 94 11.90 -34.10 6.54
CA ARG A 94 13.13 -33.36 6.86
C ARG A 94 14.00 -34.12 7.85
N ALA A 95 13.42 -34.80 8.83
CA ALA A 95 14.13 -35.65 9.77
C ALA A 95 14.76 -36.86 9.05
N ASP A 96 14.00 -37.54 8.19
CA ASP A 96 14.47 -38.66 7.37
C ASP A 96 15.57 -38.23 6.41
N SER A 97 15.42 -37.08 5.75
CA SER A 97 16.46 -36.52 4.89
C SER A 97 17.75 -36.22 5.67
N ARG A 98 17.62 -35.70 6.90
CA ARG A 98 18.77 -35.47 7.79
C ARG A 98 19.41 -36.78 8.25
N ALA A 99 18.60 -37.78 8.61
CA ALA A 99 19.06 -39.10 9.01
C ALA A 99 19.77 -39.84 7.85
N ALA A 100 19.19 -39.80 6.65
CA ALA A 100 19.78 -40.35 5.43
C ALA A 100 21.11 -39.67 5.07
N LYS A 101 21.18 -38.33 5.17
CA LYS A 101 22.44 -37.59 5.00
C LYS A 101 23.49 -37.99 6.04
N LYS A 102 23.10 -38.13 7.31
CA LYS A 102 24.00 -38.57 8.39
C LYS A 102 24.49 -40.00 8.18
N ALA A 103 23.60 -40.91 7.77
CA ALA A 103 23.94 -42.30 7.48
C ALA A 103 24.84 -42.43 6.23
N ALA A 104 24.59 -41.64 5.19
CA ALA A 104 25.44 -41.57 4.01
C ALA A 104 26.85 -41.05 4.35
N ALA A 105 26.93 -40.00 5.18
CA ALA A 105 28.21 -39.46 5.68
C ALA A 105 28.99 -40.50 6.52
N ALA A 106 28.31 -41.23 7.42
CA ALA A 106 28.93 -42.27 8.24
C ALA A 106 29.39 -43.49 7.43
N ALA A 107 28.69 -43.82 6.34
CA ALA A 107 29.03 -44.94 5.45
C ALA A 107 30.12 -44.60 4.43
N GLY A 108 30.74 -43.42 4.49
CA GLY A 108 31.76 -42.97 3.51
C GLY A 108 31.24 -42.77 2.09
N ARG A 109 29.96 -43.08 1.83
CA ARG A 109 29.23 -42.78 0.60
C ARG A 109 28.80 -41.32 0.67
N ASN A 110 29.78 -40.45 0.51
CA ASN A 110 29.58 -39.02 0.44
C ASN A 110 28.82 -38.73 -0.86
N THR A 111 27.49 -38.84 -0.84
CA THR A 111 26.61 -38.41 -1.94
C THR A 111 26.67 -36.89 -1.97
N GLY A 112 27.68 -36.36 -2.64
CA GLY A 112 27.83 -34.95 -2.93
C GLY A 112 27.54 -34.05 -1.73
N ALA A 113 28.27 -34.20 -0.63
CA ALA A 113 28.69 -32.96 0.02
C ALA A 113 29.38 -32.17 -1.10
N VAL A 114 28.81 -31.04 -1.50
CA VAL A 114 29.61 -29.98 -2.11
C VAL A 114 30.76 -29.85 -1.13
N ARG A 115 31.91 -30.42 -1.47
CA ARG A 115 33.12 -30.20 -0.69
C ARG A 115 33.21 -28.69 -0.66
N GLN A 116 32.97 -28.08 0.50
CA GLN A 116 33.57 -26.78 0.76
C GLN A 116 35.05 -27.06 0.58
N ALA A 117 35.54 -26.79 -0.63
CA ALA A 117 36.94 -26.93 -0.93
C ALA A 117 37.62 -26.05 0.11
N PRO A 118 38.61 -26.54 0.87
CA PRO A 118 39.40 -25.67 1.71
C PRO A 118 39.82 -24.48 0.83
N HIS A 119 39.47 -23.26 1.25
CA HIS A 119 39.68 -22.04 0.49
C HIS A 119 41.07 -22.11 -0.12
N ARG A 120 41.15 -22.18 -1.46
CA ARG A 120 42.45 -22.13 -2.13
C ARG A 120 43.09 -20.81 -1.69
N PRO A 121 44.36 -20.78 -1.27
CA PRO A 121 45.01 -19.52 -0.89
C PRO A 121 44.84 -18.49 -2.01
N GLY A 122 44.30 -17.32 -1.67
CA GLY A 122 43.93 -16.26 -2.63
C GLY A 122 42.51 -16.33 -3.19
N TRP A 123 41.60 -17.08 -2.57
CA TRP A 123 40.16 -17.02 -2.84
C TRP A 123 39.41 -16.46 -1.64
N TRP A 124 38.53 -15.50 -1.90
CA TRP A 124 37.64 -14.90 -0.92
C TRP A 124 36.19 -15.20 -1.29
N GLU A 125 35.25 -14.91 -0.39
CA GLU A 125 33.83 -15.15 -0.60
C GLU A 125 33.03 -13.89 -0.28
N CYS A 126 32.10 -13.53 -1.17
CA CYS A 126 31.22 -12.39 -0.95
C CYS A 126 30.30 -12.64 0.25
N SER A 127 30.23 -11.69 1.18
CA SER A 127 29.40 -11.75 2.39
C SER A 127 27.89 -11.81 2.10
N ILE A 128 27.45 -11.28 0.96
CA ILE A 128 26.02 -11.17 0.59
C ILE A 128 25.57 -12.36 -0.26
N CYS A 129 26.24 -12.62 -1.38
CA CYS A 129 25.80 -13.63 -2.35
C CYS A 129 26.62 -14.92 -2.31
N HIS A 130 27.61 -15.02 -1.41
CA HIS A 130 28.50 -16.18 -1.27
C HIS A 130 29.25 -16.55 -2.55
N THR A 131 29.33 -15.62 -3.52
CA THR A 131 30.06 -15.85 -4.75
C THR A 131 31.56 -15.80 -4.46
N PRO A 132 32.31 -16.84 -4.82
CA PRO A 132 33.74 -16.87 -4.57
C PRO A 132 34.48 -15.94 -5.56
N GLY A 133 35.38 -15.11 -5.04
CA GLY A 133 36.26 -14.23 -5.81
C GLY A 133 37.72 -14.68 -5.72
N LYS A 134 38.51 -14.34 -6.75
CA LYS A 134 39.96 -14.62 -6.79
C LYS A 134 40.75 -13.33 -6.54
N GLY A 135 41.80 -13.41 -5.74
CA GLY A 135 42.70 -12.29 -5.43
C GLY A 135 42.50 -11.72 -4.03
N GLN A 136 42.85 -10.45 -3.85
CA GLN A 136 42.60 -9.70 -2.62
C GLN A 136 41.08 -9.51 -2.45
N ALA A 137 40.56 -9.78 -1.24
CA ALA A 137 39.18 -9.47 -0.91
C ALA A 137 38.98 -7.93 -0.89
N PRO A 138 37.86 -7.42 -1.43
CA PRO A 138 37.42 -6.04 -1.20
C PRO A 138 37.31 -5.76 0.31
N GLU A 139 37.54 -4.50 0.71
CA GLU A 139 37.53 -4.12 2.13
C GLU A 139 36.16 -4.40 2.79
N ASP A 140 35.08 -4.19 2.04
CA ASP A 140 33.71 -4.44 2.49
C ASP A 140 33.32 -5.93 2.45
N GLY A 141 34.17 -6.79 1.87
CA GLY A 141 33.87 -8.22 1.70
C GLY A 141 32.75 -8.51 0.70
N GLU A 142 32.33 -7.52 -0.09
CA GLU A 142 31.26 -7.62 -1.08
C GLU A 142 31.83 -7.70 -2.50
N CYS A 143 31.14 -8.41 -3.40
CA CYS A 143 31.52 -8.40 -4.81
C CYS A 143 30.98 -7.17 -5.53
N ALA A 144 31.68 -6.76 -6.60
CA ALA A 144 31.32 -5.58 -7.39
C ALA A 144 29.83 -5.58 -7.80
N ARG A 145 29.28 -6.75 -8.16
CA ARG A 145 27.86 -6.89 -8.46
C ARG A 145 26.95 -6.52 -7.28
N CYS A 146 27.25 -7.01 -6.07
CA CYS A 146 26.45 -6.68 -4.89
C CYS A 146 26.60 -5.20 -4.51
N GLN A 147 27.80 -4.63 -4.70
CA GLN A 147 28.03 -3.20 -4.49
C GLN A 147 27.24 -2.34 -5.49
N ASP A 148 27.24 -2.71 -6.78
CA ASP A 148 26.45 -2.04 -7.82
C ASP A 148 24.95 -2.14 -7.54
N GLU A 149 24.46 -3.33 -7.14
CA GLU A 149 23.07 -3.55 -6.74
C GLU A 149 22.69 -2.68 -5.52
N ALA A 150 23.55 -2.59 -4.51
CA ALA A 150 23.35 -1.73 -3.35
C ALA A 150 23.34 -0.24 -3.70
N ALA A 151 24.27 0.20 -4.56
CA ALA A 151 24.34 1.58 -5.04
C ALA A 151 23.09 1.94 -5.87
N ALA A 152 22.64 1.05 -6.75
CA ALA A 152 21.42 1.23 -7.54
C ALA A 152 20.18 1.30 -6.63
N ALA A 153 20.08 0.43 -5.62
CA ALA A 153 18.97 0.46 -4.65
C ALA A 153 18.98 1.75 -3.82
N ALA A 154 20.16 2.22 -3.39
CA ALA A 154 20.30 3.49 -2.69
C ALA A 154 19.87 4.68 -3.56
N GLN A 155 20.26 4.68 -4.84
CA GLN A 155 19.84 5.72 -5.79
C GLN A 155 18.32 5.72 -6.00
N GLN A 156 17.72 4.55 -6.21
CA GLN A 156 16.26 4.44 -6.35
C GLN A 156 15.51 4.93 -5.11
N LEU A 157 16.04 4.68 -3.92
CA LEU A 157 15.46 5.19 -2.67
C LEU A 157 15.58 6.71 -2.58
N ALA A 158 16.74 7.27 -2.92
CA ALA A 158 16.95 8.71 -2.95
C ALA A 158 16.01 9.41 -3.96
N ASP A 159 15.85 8.84 -5.15
CA ASP A 159 14.94 9.37 -6.18
C ASP A 159 13.49 9.34 -5.70
N ARG A 160 13.08 8.26 -5.01
CA ARG A 160 11.73 8.16 -4.42
C ARG A 160 11.48 9.23 -3.37
N TRP A 161 12.42 9.44 -2.45
CA TRP A 161 12.29 10.49 -1.44
C TRP A 161 12.27 11.89 -2.05
N ALA A 162 13.04 12.14 -3.11
CA ALA A 162 12.99 13.40 -3.83
C ALA A 162 11.60 13.62 -4.48
N GLN A 163 11.01 12.58 -5.07
CA GLN A 163 9.66 12.64 -5.65
C GLN A 163 8.60 12.87 -4.57
N GLU A 164 8.69 12.18 -3.43
CA GLU A 164 7.78 12.37 -2.30
C GLU A 164 7.87 13.80 -1.73
N ALA A 165 9.08 14.37 -1.63
CA ALA A 165 9.26 15.74 -1.20
C ALA A 165 8.60 16.74 -2.17
N ILE A 166 8.80 16.57 -3.48
CA ILE A 166 8.14 17.40 -4.51
C ILE A 166 6.61 17.28 -4.42
N ALA A 167 6.10 16.05 -4.24
CA ALA A 167 4.65 15.83 -4.14
C ALA A 167 4.07 16.50 -2.88
N LEU A 168 4.76 16.42 -1.75
CA LEU A 168 4.34 17.07 -0.51
C LEU A 168 4.36 18.60 -0.63
N GLU A 169 5.38 19.18 -1.26
CA GLU A 169 5.44 20.62 -1.54
C GLU A 169 4.28 21.06 -2.45
N ALA A 170 3.97 20.29 -3.49
CA ALA A 170 2.85 20.56 -4.36
C ALA A 170 1.49 20.48 -3.63
N GLU A 171 1.31 19.50 -2.75
CA GLU A 171 0.11 19.35 -1.93
C GLU A 171 -0.05 20.53 -0.95
N GLN A 172 1.05 20.95 -0.29
CA GLN A 172 1.05 22.11 0.59
C GLN A 172 0.70 23.39 -0.16
N GLN A 173 1.23 23.58 -1.37
CA GLN A 173 0.90 24.73 -2.20
C GLN A 173 -0.58 24.71 -2.60
N ALA A 174 -1.10 23.57 -3.05
CA ALA A 174 -2.51 23.44 -3.42
C ALA A 174 -3.45 23.69 -2.21
N ALA A 175 -3.06 23.26 -1.01
CA ALA A 175 -3.80 23.54 0.21
C ALA A 175 -3.78 25.04 0.57
N ALA A 176 -2.63 25.70 0.40
CA ALA A 176 -2.50 27.14 0.63
C ALA A 176 -3.36 27.95 -0.37
N ASP A 177 -3.34 27.57 -1.64
CA ASP A 177 -4.15 28.20 -2.69
C ASP A 177 -5.66 28.03 -2.40
N LEU A 178 -6.09 26.82 -2.02
CA LEU A 178 -7.47 26.55 -1.63
C LEU A 178 -7.89 27.38 -0.40
N SER A 179 -7.03 27.48 0.61
CA SER A 179 -7.29 28.30 1.79
C SER A 179 -7.49 29.77 1.41
N ALA A 180 -6.61 30.31 0.55
CA ALA A 180 -6.69 31.70 0.11
C ALA A 180 -7.97 31.99 -0.70
N ASP A 181 -8.44 31.04 -1.50
CA ASP A 181 -9.70 31.18 -2.24
C ASP A 181 -10.92 31.11 -1.31
N LEU A 182 -10.92 30.25 -0.30
CA LEU A 182 -11.98 30.20 0.72
C LEU A 182 -12.05 31.49 1.54
N ASP A 183 -10.89 32.04 1.92
CA ASP A 183 -10.83 33.32 2.62
C ASP A 183 -11.43 34.46 1.77
N ARG A 184 -11.08 34.51 0.47
CA ARG A 184 -11.66 35.49 -0.47
C ARG A 184 -13.17 35.36 -0.60
N GLN A 185 -13.69 34.13 -0.72
CA GLN A 185 -15.14 33.90 -0.76
C GLN A 185 -15.83 34.34 0.54
N ALA A 186 -15.21 34.06 1.70
CA ALA A 186 -15.75 34.48 2.98
C ALA A 186 -15.83 36.02 3.10
N GLU A 187 -14.80 36.73 2.63
CA GLU A 187 -14.80 38.19 2.57
C GLU A 187 -15.88 38.74 1.63
N GLU A 188 -16.04 38.15 0.44
CA GLU A 188 -17.09 38.52 -0.52
C GLU A 188 -18.50 38.29 0.06
N HIS A 189 -18.73 37.15 0.71
CA HIS A 189 -19.99 36.84 1.39
C HIS A 189 -20.26 37.82 2.53
N ALA A 190 -19.27 38.10 3.39
CA ALA A 190 -19.41 39.05 4.48
C ALA A 190 -19.71 40.48 3.98
N ALA A 191 -19.08 40.89 2.87
CA ALA A 191 -19.33 42.17 2.22
C ALA A 191 -20.76 42.24 1.64
N ALA A 192 -21.22 41.18 0.98
CA ALA A 192 -22.58 41.08 0.45
C ALA A 192 -23.62 41.15 1.59
N GLU A 193 -23.43 40.41 2.67
CA GLU A 193 -24.30 40.45 3.85
C GLU A 193 -24.30 41.83 4.55
N ALA A 194 -23.14 42.51 4.59
CA ALA A 194 -23.07 43.87 5.13
C ALA A 194 -23.81 44.87 4.24
N ALA A 195 -23.69 44.74 2.92
CA ALA A 195 -24.40 45.57 1.95
C ALA A 195 -25.93 45.36 2.04
N GLU A 196 -26.38 44.12 2.12
CA GLU A 196 -27.80 43.77 2.30
C GLU A 196 -28.36 44.32 3.61
N ARG A 197 -27.64 44.15 4.73
CA ARG A 197 -28.02 44.73 6.02
C ARG A 197 -28.13 46.25 5.96
N THR A 198 -27.20 46.91 5.27
CA THR A 198 -27.22 48.37 5.12
C THR A 198 -28.41 48.82 4.26
N ALA A 199 -28.69 48.11 3.17
CA ALA A 199 -29.83 48.38 2.30
C ALA A 199 -31.16 48.19 3.05
N GLN A 200 -31.29 47.12 3.85
CA GLN A 200 -32.48 46.88 4.66
C GLN A 200 -32.68 47.99 5.71
N GLN A 201 -31.61 48.40 6.42
CA GLN A 201 -31.69 49.50 7.39
C GLN A 201 -32.11 50.83 6.75
N GLN A 202 -31.66 51.11 5.53
CA GLN A 202 -32.07 52.29 4.79
C GLN A 202 -33.55 52.21 4.40
N ALA A 203 -34.00 51.08 3.87
CA ALA A 203 -35.40 50.84 3.53
C ALA A 203 -36.32 50.97 4.76
N ASP A 204 -35.95 50.35 5.88
CA ASP A 204 -36.69 50.43 7.15
C ASP A 204 -36.76 51.87 7.67
N ALA A 205 -35.67 52.65 7.55
CA ALA A 205 -35.62 54.05 7.96
C ALA A 205 -36.52 54.93 7.07
N GLU A 206 -36.53 54.70 5.76
CA GLU A 206 -37.40 55.39 4.81
C GLU A 206 -38.88 55.05 5.05
N GLU A 207 -39.21 53.78 5.29
CA GLU A 207 -40.56 53.34 5.63
C GLU A 207 -41.03 53.93 6.97
N THR A 208 -40.17 53.90 7.99
CA THR A 208 -40.45 54.53 9.29
C THR A 208 -40.71 56.03 9.14
N LYS A 209 -39.92 56.71 8.31
CA LYS A 209 -40.13 58.13 8.02
C LYS A 209 -41.48 58.36 7.32
N ARG A 210 -41.81 57.55 6.30
CA ARG A 210 -43.09 57.63 5.58
C ARG A 210 -44.28 57.45 6.52
N ILE A 211 -44.24 56.44 7.38
CA ILE A 211 -45.30 56.18 8.37
C ILE A 211 -45.43 57.37 9.33
N ARG A 212 -44.31 57.92 9.81
CA ARG A 212 -44.31 59.11 10.69
C ARG A 212 -44.94 60.32 10.00
N ASP A 213 -44.59 60.59 8.75
CA ASP A 213 -45.12 61.70 7.97
C ASP A 213 -46.63 61.53 7.71
N GLU A 214 -47.09 60.30 7.42
CA GLU A 214 -48.51 59.97 7.25
C GLU A 214 -49.31 60.17 8.54
N ILE A 215 -48.80 59.69 9.68
CA ILE A 215 -49.44 59.89 10.99
C ILE A 215 -49.54 61.39 11.32
N ALA A 216 -48.49 62.17 11.07
CA ALA A 216 -48.50 63.61 11.34
C ALA A 216 -49.52 64.36 10.48
N ALA A 217 -49.73 63.94 9.23
CA ALA A 217 -50.74 64.51 8.35
C ALA A 217 -52.18 64.14 8.76
N GLN A 218 -52.40 62.90 9.21
CA GLN A 218 -53.74 62.44 9.62
C GLN A 218 -54.13 62.94 11.02
N PHE A 219 -53.16 63.16 11.92
CA PHE A 219 -53.39 63.52 13.33
C PHE A 219 -52.45 64.65 13.79
N PRO A 220 -52.70 65.90 13.37
CA PRO A 220 -51.80 67.03 13.66
C PRO A 220 -51.65 67.31 15.16
N GLU A 221 -52.69 67.07 15.96
CA GLU A 221 -52.64 67.14 17.44
C GLU A 221 -51.67 66.15 18.09
N LEU A 222 -51.45 64.95 17.51
CA LEU A 222 -50.48 63.97 18.03
C LEU A 222 -49.03 64.35 17.68
N ALA A 223 -48.82 65.04 16.56
CA ALA A 223 -47.52 65.58 16.18
C ALA A 223 -47.05 66.68 17.17
N ALA A 224 -47.98 67.51 17.66
CA ALA A 224 -47.68 68.56 18.65
C ALA A 224 -47.24 67.98 20.01
N VAL A 225 -47.81 66.85 20.45
CA VAL A 225 -47.42 66.18 21.71
C VAL A 225 -46.04 65.52 21.59
N SER A 226 -45.74 64.93 20.44
CA SER A 226 -44.45 64.26 20.18
C SER A 226 -43.27 65.25 20.16
N ALA A 227 -43.49 66.47 19.65
CA ALA A 227 -42.49 67.55 19.69
C ALA A 227 -42.33 68.17 21.10
N SER A 228 -43.40 68.18 21.89
CA SER A 228 -43.40 68.74 23.26
C SER A 228 -42.72 67.83 24.29
N GLY A 229 -42.62 66.52 24.01
CA GLY A 229 -41.99 65.52 24.89
C GLY A 229 -40.46 65.44 24.86
N SER A 230 -39.78 66.14 23.92
CA SER A 230 -38.30 66.18 23.86
C SER A 230 -37.68 67.32 24.68
N SER A 231 -38.50 68.16 25.32
CA SER A 231 -38.05 69.29 26.13
C SER A 231 -38.05 68.94 27.62
N GLY A 232 -36.94 68.37 28.10
CA GLY A 232 -36.52 68.51 29.50
C GLY A 232 -36.65 67.28 30.40
N LEU A 233 -35.51 66.63 30.66
CA LEU A 233 -35.20 66.04 31.96
C LEU A 233 -33.81 66.56 32.36
N PRO A 234 -33.65 67.30 33.48
CA PRO A 234 -32.34 67.71 33.96
C PRO A 234 -31.61 66.51 34.60
N PRO A 235 -30.26 66.49 34.58
CA PRO A 235 -29.49 65.45 35.25
C PRO A 235 -29.56 65.64 36.78
N PHE A 236 -29.74 64.54 37.52
CA PHE A 236 -29.51 64.45 38.96
C PHE A 236 -28.11 63.91 39.24
#